data_AF-A0A7I7TVI0-F1
#
_entry.id   AF-A0A7I7TVI0-F1
#
_cell.length_a   1.000
_cell.length_b   1.000
_cell.length_c   1.000
_cell.angle_alpha   90.00
_cell.angle_beta   90.00
_cell.angle_gamma   90.00
#
_symmetry.space_group_name_H-M   'P 1'
#
loop_
_entity.id
_entity.type
_entity.pdbx_description
1 polymer ?
#
loop_
_entity_poly.entity_id
_entity_poly.type
_entity_poly.pdbx_seq_one_letter_code
_entity_poly.pdbx_strand_id
1 'polypeptide(L)'
;MTEISTRTGQVEDFAAAVAAHGDITTDEGVLTERGRDYWGDGGMASLLVRPHGRDDVAAIMRLASEHGVAVVPRGGASNCSGGMMPAAGRVLLDLTGLNQILDIDAENRRARVETGVVNSDLQTALAPHGLCFSPDPVSAHLATIGGNIIENAGGPHALKYGVTYNHVLSVNVVLPDGSTVTFSADDEGPDLLGVLIGSEGTLGIITEATVALRPIADVTHSLMGAFASAREAADTIAAVIATGVVPAAVEWLDRAGIAGLQQFYDTGYPLDADSIVLIDVDGTAAEVERDQAIVERVLGERATEVRVAEDDKDRAALWYGRLNAPNSVVQSGKGFFIGDVTVPRDRIPEMQEAIQSIAARHSDGLLFIAVCGHAGDGDLHPTTFYDKENPLAASALEAANNEIIDAALDLGGTITGEHGVGTEKIPFMTKRFTSVEIAAQRSIKKAFDPAGLLNPGIMLPDVSDEEPDTAIFGAAVRDALTRSITFDPNAALTVGDNTDVTINLGNLSLVVGADTTIEALNRHLDEHGVTCPAVPTAGPERTIGELVATATGTEREGIRHALLGADVTIIDGQTRARVGAETMKDVAGYDTKRLYISARGAFGALETLIFKISVKA
;
A
#
# COMPACT_ATOMS: atom_id res chain seq x y z
N MET A 1 23.76 -25.69 -19.92
CA MET A 1 23.99 -25.14 -21.28
C MET A 1 22.77 -25.29 -22.19
N THR A 2 22.04 -26.41 -22.15
CA THR A 2 20.83 -26.64 -22.98
C THR A 2 19.67 -25.72 -22.62
N GLU A 3 19.36 -25.52 -21.34
CA GLU A 3 18.20 -24.71 -20.89
C GLU A 3 18.37 -23.19 -21.09
N ILE A 4 19.60 -22.70 -20.95
CA ILE A 4 19.94 -21.29 -21.21
C ILE A 4 19.91 -21.02 -22.72
N SER A 5 20.47 -21.92 -23.54
CA SER A 5 20.45 -21.79 -25.00
C SER A 5 19.03 -21.83 -25.58
N THR A 6 18.11 -22.60 -24.98
CA THR A 6 16.70 -22.63 -25.41
C THR A 6 15.96 -21.34 -25.05
N ARG A 7 16.20 -20.79 -23.84
CA ARG A 7 15.57 -19.52 -23.42
C ARG A 7 16.08 -18.32 -24.24
N THR A 8 17.36 -18.30 -24.61
CA THR A 8 17.89 -17.25 -25.49
C THR A 8 17.24 -17.26 -26.88
N GLY A 9 17.08 -18.44 -27.49
CA GLY A 9 16.38 -18.56 -28.78
C GLY A 9 14.90 -18.15 -28.71
N GLN A 10 14.20 -18.48 -27.61
CA GLN A 10 12.81 -18.06 -27.40
C GLN A 10 12.64 -16.53 -27.33
N VAL A 11 13.59 -15.82 -26.71
CA VAL A 11 13.54 -14.35 -26.64
C VAL A 11 13.84 -13.71 -27.99
N GLU A 12 14.74 -14.28 -28.80
CA GLU A 12 15.03 -13.79 -30.16
C GLU A 12 13.80 -13.92 -31.07
N ASP A 13 13.13 -15.09 -31.05
CA ASP A 13 11.90 -15.32 -31.80
C ASP A 13 10.78 -14.37 -31.34
N PHE A 14 10.64 -14.20 -30.02
CA PHE A 14 9.70 -13.25 -29.45
C PHE A 14 10.00 -11.80 -29.86
N ALA A 15 11.26 -11.38 -29.83
CA ALA A 15 11.68 -10.03 -30.23
C ALA A 15 11.29 -9.74 -31.69
N ALA A 16 11.43 -10.73 -32.59
CA ALA A 16 10.97 -10.60 -33.96
C ALA A 16 9.44 -10.50 -34.05
N ALA A 17 8.71 -11.27 -33.25
CA ALA A 17 7.24 -11.27 -33.24
C ALA A 17 6.64 -9.96 -32.70
N VAL A 18 7.27 -9.34 -31.69
CA VAL A 18 6.77 -8.09 -31.08
C VAL A 18 7.24 -6.80 -31.75
N ALA A 19 8.11 -6.88 -32.77
CA ALA A 19 8.70 -5.71 -33.43
C ALA A 19 7.68 -4.74 -34.06
N ALA A 20 6.46 -5.21 -34.33
CA ALA A 20 5.37 -4.36 -34.84
C ALA A 20 4.52 -3.70 -33.75
N HIS A 21 4.81 -3.97 -32.46
CA HIS A 21 3.96 -3.62 -31.32
C HIS A 21 4.68 -2.71 -30.30
N GLY A 22 5.80 -2.09 -30.67
CA GLY A 22 6.49 -1.16 -29.80
C GLY A 22 7.94 -0.95 -30.19
N ASP A 23 8.57 0.02 -29.53
CA ASP A 23 10.01 0.25 -29.65
C ASP A 23 10.76 -0.83 -28.88
N ILE A 24 11.70 -1.48 -29.55
CA ILE A 24 12.48 -2.59 -28.98
C ILE A 24 13.94 -2.18 -28.84
N THR A 25 14.56 -2.59 -27.72
CA THR A 25 16.00 -2.49 -27.54
C THR A 25 16.59 -3.74 -26.91
N THR A 26 17.76 -4.12 -27.41
CA THR A 26 18.66 -5.14 -26.83
C THR A 26 20.02 -4.53 -26.45
N ASP A 27 20.13 -3.20 -26.45
CA ASP A 27 21.35 -2.50 -26.07
C ASP A 27 21.68 -2.75 -24.59
N GLU A 28 22.86 -3.31 -24.32
CA GLU A 28 23.28 -3.71 -22.98
C GLU A 28 23.35 -2.52 -22.00
N GLY A 29 23.73 -1.34 -22.48
CA GLY A 29 23.77 -0.12 -21.66
C GLY A 29 22.37 0.30 -21.22
N VAL A 30 21.43 0.35 -22.17
CA VAL A 30 20.03 0.68 -21.87
C VAL A 30 19.39 -0.37 -20.97
N LEU A 31 19.62 -1.66 -21.21
CA LEU A 31 19.06 -2.74 -20.39
C LEU A 31 19.62 -2.71 -18.96
N THR A 32 20.90 -2.39 -18.79
CA THR A 32 21.53 -2.24 -17.47
C THR A 32 20.97 -1.05 -16.71
N GLU A 33 20.80 0.10 -17.38
CA GLU A 33 20.25 1.31 -16.77
C GLU A 33 18.77 1.12 -16.39
N ARG A 34 17.96 0.63 -17.34
CA ARG A 34 16.50 0.51 -17.17
C ARG A 34 16.09 -0.66 -16.29
N GLY A 35 16.96 -1.66 -16.15
CA GLY A 35 16.75 -2.80 -15.30
C GLY A 35 17.04 -2.55 -13.81
N ARG A 36 17.48 -1.33 -13.46
CA ARG A 36 17.64 -0.87 -12.07
C ARG A 36 16.50 0.05 -11.65
N ASP A 37 16.18 -0.01 -10.37
CA ASP A 37 15.31 0.95 -9.69
C ASP A 37 16.06 2.23 -9.29
N TYR A 38 15.35 3.14 -8.62
CA TYR A 38 15.89 4.41 -8.13
C TYR A 38 17.06 4.25 -7.14
N TRP A 39 17.07 3.17 -6.37
CA TRP A 39 18.06 2.90 -5.33
C TRP A 39 19.33 2.23 -5.90
N GLY A 40 19.24 1.74 -7.14
CA GLY A 40 20.32 1.11 -7.88
C GLY A 40 20.27 -0.41 -7.87
N ASP A 41 19.25 -0.99 -7.25
CA ASP A 41 19.00 -2.43 -7.20
C ASP A 41 18.25 -2.88 -8.45
N GLY A 42 18.45 -4.13 -8.87
CA GLY A 42 17.79 -4.68 -10.04
C GLY A 42 18.62 -5.74 -10.77
N GLY A 43 18.28 -5.96 -12.04
CA GLY A 43 18.92 -6.96 -12.88
C GLY A 43 18.92 -6.56 -14.35
N MET A 44 19.30 -7.48 -15.24
CA MET A 44 19.35 -7.23 -16.68
C MET A 44 18.38 -8.16 -17.41
N ALA A 45 17.39 -7.57 -18.08
CA ALA A 45 16.49 -8.28 -18.98
C ALA A 45 17.20 -8.66 -20.29
N SER A 46 16.61 -9.56 -21.08
CA SER A 46 17.12 -9.89 -22.42
C SER A 46 16.56 -8.99 -23.51
N LEU A 47 15.45 -8.31 -23.23
CA LEU A 47 14.75 -7.43 -24.17
C LEU A 47 14.02 -6.35 -23.37
N LEU A 48 14.01 -5.12 -23.87
CA LEU A 48 13.07 -4.11 -23.43
C LEU A 48 12.13 -3.78 -24.59
N VAL A 49 10.83 -3.73 -24.28
CA VAL A 49 9.77 -3.34 -25.23
C VAL A 49 9.00 -2.17 -24.63
N ARG A 50 8.82 -1.10 -25.42
CA ARG A 50 7.98 0.05 -25.08
C ARG A 50 6.80 0.12 -26.04
N PRO A 51 5.56 -0.19 -25.60
CA PRO A 51 4.37 -0.14 -26.43
C PRO A 51 3.94 1.30 -26.72
N HIS A 52 3.16 1.50 -27.79
CA HIS A 52 2.59 2.82 -28.13
C HIS A 52 1.12 2.96 -27.70
N GLY A 53 0.50 1.89 -27.22
CA GLY A 53 -0.88 1.90 -26.72
C GLY A 53 -1.32 0.58 -26.10
N ARG A 54 -2.58 0.53 -25.64
CA ARG A 54 -3.18 -0.68 -25.08
C ARG A 54 -3.17 -1.88 -26.03
N ASP A 55 -3.46 -1.65 -27.30
CA ASP A 55 -3.59 -2.74 -28.28
C ASP A 55 -2.23 -3.41 -28.56
N ASP A 56 -1.14 -2.65 -28.46
CA ASP A 56 0.23 -3.16 -28.47
C ASP A 56 0.52 -4.02 -27.24
N VAL A 57 0.16 -3.55 -26.04
CA VAL A 57 0.29 -4.34 -24.80
C VAL A 57 -0.46 -5.67 -24.92
N ALA A 58 -1.69 -5.64 -25.45
CA ALA A 58 -2.50 -6.85 -25.68
C ALA A 58 -1.81 -7.83 -26.64
N ALA A 59 -1.22 -7.33 -27.73
CA ALA A 59 -0.46 -8.16 -28.65
C ALA A 59 0.81 -8.73 -28.02
N ILE A 60 1.57 -7.91 -27.28
CA ILE A 60 2.79 -8.33 -26.57
C ILE A 60 2.48 -9.42 -25.55
N MET A 61 1.45 -9.25 -24.71
CA MET A 61 1.10 -10.25 -23.69
C MET A 61 0.67 -11.58 -24.31
N ARG A 62 -0.16 -11.55 -25.36
CA ARG A 62 -0.55 -12.76 -26.10
C ARG A 62 0.68 -13.48 -26.67
N LEU A 63 1.56 -12.75 -27.36
CA LEU A 63 2.79 -13.32 -27.93
C LEU A 63 3.72 -13.86 -26.85
N ALA A 64 3.80 -13.20 -25.69
CA ALA A 64 4.62 -13.66 -24.57
C ALA A 64 4.08 -14.99 -24.02
N SER A 65 2.76 -15.13 -23.91
CA SER A 65 2.09 -16.38 -23.54
C SER A 65 2.36 -17.50 -24.57
N GLU A 66 2.22 -17.21 -25.86
CA GLU A 66 2.47 -18.16 -26.96
C GLU A 66 3.93 -18.67 -26.99
N HIS A 67 4.90 -17.80 -26.66
CA HIS A 67 6.33 -18.13 -26.67
C HIS A 67 6.86 -18.61 -25.31
N GLY A 68 6.05 -18.55 -24.26
CA GLY A 68 6.46 -18.87 -22.88
C GLY A 68 7.50 -17.90 -22.33
N VAL A 69 7.42 -16.62 -22.68
CA VAL A 69 8.36 -15.57 -22.27
C VAL A 69 7.77 -14.78 -21.10
N ALA A 70 8.55 -14.63 -20.04
CA ALA A 70 8.16 -13.86 -18.87
C ALA A 70 8.26 -12.35 -19.11
N VAL A 71 7.29 -11.60 -18.60
CA VAL A 71 7.18 -10.14 -18.74
C VAL A 71 7.25 -9.49 -17.37
N VAL A 72 8.14 -8.51 -17.21
CA VAL A 72 8.28 -7.68 -16.01
C VAL A 72 7.80 -6.27 -16.35
N PRO A 73 6.68 -5.79 -15.77
CA PRO A 73 6.21 -4.44 -16.00
C PRO A 73 7.12 -3.41 -15.35
N ARG A 74 7.26 -2.26 -15.99
CA ARG A 74 8.05 -1.14 -15.49
C ARG A 74 7.34 0.18 -15.71
N GLY A 75 7.14 0.93 -14.61
CA GLY A 75 6.71 2.34 -14.63
C GLY A 75 7.86 3.28 -14.26
N GLY A 76 7.70 4.08 -13.21
CA GLY A 76 8.75 4.97 -12.69
C GLY A 76 9.99 4.25 -12.13
N ALA A 77 9.85 2.99 -11.69
CA ALA A 77 10.89 2.22 -11.00
C ALA A 77 11.37 2.86 -9.67
N SER A 78 10.43 3.43 -8.91
CA SER A 78 10.66 4.02 -7.58
C SER A 78 10.45 3.04 -6.41
N ASN A 79 10.15 1.77 -6.69
CA ASN A 79 9.85 0.75 -5.67
C ASN A 79 11.04 0.53 -4.70
N CYS A 80 10.75 0.05 -3.49
CA CYS A 80 11.75 -0.19 -2.44
C CYS A 80 11.85 -1.67 -2.03
N SER A 81 11.06 -2.55 -2.63
CA SER A 81 10.89 -3.97 -2.24
C SER A 81 11.52 -4.95 -3.23
N GLY A 82 12.04 -4.47 -4.36
CA GLY A 82 12.41 -5.31 -5.49
C GLY A 82 11.17 -5.86 -6.22
N GLY A 83 10.13 -5.04 -6.38
CA GLY A 83 8.93 -5.37 -7.17
C GLY A 83 9.19 -5.37 -8.67
N MET A 84 10.26 -4.72 -9.14
CA MET A 84 10.71 -4.71 -10.54
C MET A 84 12.06 -5.42 -10.66
N MET A 85 12.04 -6.73 -10.90
CA MET A 85 13.26 -7.56 -10.95
C MET A 85 13.42 -8.27 -12.30
N PRO A 86 14.00 -7.58 -13.30
CA PRO A 86 14.32 -8.18 -14.58
C PRO A 86 15.49 -9.16 -14.45
N ALA A 87 15.50 -10.18 -15.30
CA ALA A 87 16.55 -11.20 -15.35
C ALA A 87 16.72 -11.71 -16.78
N ALA A 88 17.84 -12.40 -17.03
CA ALA A 88 18.09 -13.03 -18.33
C ALA A 88 16.95 -14.00 -18.69
N GLY A 89 16.50 -13.95 -19.95
CA GLY A 89 15.34 -14.70 -20.44
C GLY A 89 13.98 -14.05 -20.15
N ARG A 90 13.95 -12.86 -19.52
CA ARG A 90 12.74 -12.06 -19.31
C ARG A 90 12.72 -10.83 -20.21
N VAL A 91 11.52 -10.31 -20.44
CA VAL A 91 11.26 -9.05 -21.15
C VAL A 91 10.88 -7.99 -20.14
N LEU A 92 11.50 -6.83 -20.24
CA LEU A 92 11.13 -5.64 -19.49
C LEU A 92 10.12 -4.83 -20.33
N LEU A 93 8.88 -4.72 -19.85
CA LEU A 93 7.81 -3.97 -20.51
C LEU A 93 7.75 -2.55 -19.93
N ASP A 94 8.30 -1.59 -20.66
CA ASP A 94 8.39 -0.19 -20.21
C ASP A 94 7.11 0.59 -20.59
N LEU A 95 6.26 0.83 -19.60
CA LEU A 95 4.96 1.48 -19.76
C LEU A 95 5.04 3.02 -19.70
N THR A 96 6.24 3.59 -19.51
CA THR A 96 6.42 5.05 -19.39
C THR A 96 6.06 5.82 -20.67
N GLY A 97 5.91 5.14 -21.80
CA GLY A 97 5.39 5.72 -23.05
C GLY A 97 3.89 5.96 -23.07
N LEU A 98 3.12 5.29 -22.20
CA LEU A 98 1.67 5.50 -22.05
C LEU A 98 1.43 6.63 -21.04
N ASN A 99 1.75 7.87 -21.39
CA ASN A 99 1.82 8.99 -20.45
C ASN A 99 0.85 10.14 -20.76
N GLN A 100 -0.26 9.87 -21.43
CA GLN A 100 -1.26 10.88 -21.75
C GLN A 100 -2.30 11.02 -20.63
N ILE A 101 -2.59 12.27 -20.26
CA ILE A 101 -3.83 12.62 -19.56
C ILE A 101 -4.93 12.70 -20.62
N LEU A 102 -5.84 11.73 -20.60
CA LEU A 102 -6.83 11.51 -21.66
C LEU A 102 -8.06 12.42 -21.50
N ASP A 103 -8.46 12.70 -20.25
CA ASP A 103 -9.61 13.54 -19.92
C ASP A 103 -9.52 14.08 -18.48
N ILE A 104 -9.98 15.31 -18.24
CA ILE A 104 -10.18 15.89 -16.91
C ILE A 104 -11.61 16.42 -16.85
N ASP A 105 -12.46 15.71 -16.09
CA ASP A 105 -13.82 16.11 -15.78
C ASP A 105 -13.83 16.79 -14.40
N ALA A 106 -13.60 18.11 -14.40
CA ALA A 106 -13.55 18.90 -13.18
C ALA A 106 -14.91 18.98 -12.47
N GLU A 107 -16.01 18.92 -13.21
CA GLU A 107 -17.37 18.99 -12.66
C GLU A 107 -17.69 17.73 -11.84
N ASN A 108 -17.36 16.56 -12.38
CA ASN A 108 -17.55 15.28 -11.68
C ASN A 108 -16.35 14.87 -10.82
N ARG A 109 -15.28 15.67 -10.81
CA ARG A 109 -14.03 15.45 -10.07
C ARG A 109 -13.40 14.09 -10.41
N ARG A 110 -13.19 13.84 -11.70
CA ARG A 110 -12.55 12.62 -12.21
C ARG A 110 -11.52 12.96 -13.27
N ALA A 111 -10.46 12.16 -13.35
CA ALA A 111 -9.52 12.22 -14.46
C ALA A 111 -9.33 10.82 -15.04
N ARG A 112 -9.18 10.75 -16.36
CA ARG A 112 -8.85 9.52 -17.09
C ARG A 112 -7.44 9.66 -17.65
N VAL A 113 -6.57 8.74 -17.30
CA VAL A 113 -5.13 8.85 -17.54
C VAL A 113 -4.55 7.51 -17.99
N GLU A 114 -3.55 7.56 -18.86
CA GLU A 114 -2.70 6.41 -19.10
C GLU A 114 -1.78 6.14 -17.89
N THR A 115 -1.36 4.90 -17.70
CA THR A 115 -0.68 4.48 -16.46
C THR A 115 0.77 4.94 -16.33
N GLY A 116 1.40 5.35 -17.42
CA GLY A 116 2.74 5.93 -17.44
C GLY A 116 2.79 7.42 -17.11
N VAL A 117 1.64 8.09 -16.89
CA VAL A 117 1.61 9.48 -16.39
C VAL A 117 2.33 9.55 -15.03
N VAL A 118 3.27 10.48 -14.89
CA VAL A 118 3.95 10.73 -13.60
C VAL A 118 2.97 11.44 -12.66
N ASN A 119 2.95 11.04 -11.39
CA ASN A 119 1.99 11.56 -10.41
C ASN A 119 2.04 13.10 -10.33
N SER A 120 3.24 13.70 -10.22
CA SER A 120 3.40 15.16 -10.16
C SER A 120 2.90 15.89 -11.41
N ASP A 121 2.97 15.24 -12.59
CA ASP A 121 2.47 15.82 -13.83
C ASP A 121 0.93 15.87 -13.82
N LEU A 122 0.28 14.83 -13.29
CA LEU A 122 -1.15 14.85 -13.05
C LEU A 122 -1.53 15.95 -12.05
N GLN A 123 -0.83 16.07 -10.92
CA GLN A 123 -1.09 17.14 -9.95
C GLN A 123 -1.00 18.53 -10.59
N THR A 124 0.02 18.75 -11.41
CA THR A 124 0.24 20.02 -12.11
C THR A 124 -0.91 20.32 -13.08
N ALA A 125 -1.41 19.31 -13.80
CA ALA A 125 -2.53 19.47 -14.72
C ALA A 125 -3.86 19.74 -14.00
N LEU A 126 -4.03 19.25 -12.77
CA LEU A 126 -5.24 19.41 -11.97
C LEU A 126 -5.31 20.75 -11.22
N ALA A 127 -4.17 21.32 -10.85
CA ALA A 127 -4.09 22.54 -10.03
C ALA A 127 -4.89 23.74 -10.60
N PRO A 128 -4.91 24.02 -11.93
CA PRO A 128 -5.73 25.10 -12.49
C PRO A 128 -7.24 24.91 -12.29
N HIS A 129 -7.69 23.69 -12.02
CA HIS A 129 -9.08 23.34 -11.72
C HIS A 129 -9.40 23.39 -10.21
N GLY A 130 -8.42 23.72 -9.36
CA GLY A 130 -8.56 23.65 -7.90
C GLY A 130 -8.70 22.22 -7.38
N LEU A 131 -8.21 21.23 -8.14
CA LEU A 131 -8.31 19.81 -7.82
C LEU A 131 -6.92 19.18 -7.66
N CYS A 132 -6.86 18.06 -6.97
CA CYS A 132 -5.69 17.20 -6.88
C CYS A 132 -6.09 15.72 -6.80
N PHE A 133 -5.15 14.84 -7.14
CA PHE A 133 -5.25 13.39 -6.93
C PHE A 133 -4.59 13.08 -5.58
N SER A 134 -5.32 12.49 -4.62
CA SER A 134 -4.81 12.45 -3.24
C SER A 134 -3.51 11.68 -3.02
N PRO A 135 -3.26 10.52 -3.65
CA PRO A 135 -2.03 9.78 -3.40
C PRO A 135 -0.80 10.63 -3.72
N ASP A 136 0.01 10.88 -2.70
CA ASP A 136 1.11 11.82 -2.70
C ASP A 136 2.41 11.16 -2.16
N PRO A 137 2.84 10.03 -2.75
CA PRO A 137 4.05 9.37 -2.29
C PRO A 137 5.23 10.32 -2.39
N VAL A 138 6.23 10.18 -1.52
CA VAL A 138 7.44 11.03 -1.55
C VAL A 138 8.15 10.95 -2.92
N SER A 139 7.96 9.83 -3.63
CA SER A 139 8.43 9.59 -4.99
C SER A 139 7.53 10.17 -6.09
N ALA A 140 6.53 11.02 -5.82
CA ALA A 140 5.55 11.51 -6.81
C ALA A 140 6.15 12.16 -8.08
N HIS A 141 7.38 12.67 -7.99
CA HIS A 141 8.13 13.24 -9.13
C HIS A 141 8.70 12.19 -10.10
N LEU A 142 8.60 10.91 -9.75
CA LEU A 142 9.11 9.75 -10.48
C LEU A 142 8.04 8.66 -10.64
N ALA A 143 7.23 8.46 -9.60
CA ALA A 143 6.21 7.44 -9.55
C ALA A 143 5.12 7.71 -10.60
N THR A 144 4.81 6.68 -11.37
CA THR A 144 3.76 6.70 -12.38
C THR A 144 2.42 6.30 -11.76
N ILE A 145 1.28 6.75 -12.30
CA ILE A 145 -0.05 6.38 -11.82
C ILE A 145 -0.23 4.85 -11.76
N GLY A 146 0.23 4.11 -12.76
CA GLY A 146 0.21 2.64 -12.73
C GLY A 146 1.03 2.04 -11.59
N GLY A 147 2.18 2.66 -11.28
CA GLY A 147 3.03 2.29 -10.14
C GLY A 147 2.29 2.50 -8.82
N ASN A 148 1.68 3.67 -8.63
CA ASN A 148 0.85 3.93 -7.45
C ASN A 148 -0.26 2.89 -7.28
N ILE A 149 -0.89 2.47 -8.37
CA ILE A 149 -1.97 1.48 -8.33
C ILE A 149 -1.45 0.09 -7.94
N ILE A 150 -0.37 -0.39 -8.58
CA ILE A 150 0.14 -1.75 -8.31
C ILE A 150 0.88 -1.88 -6.97
N GLU A 151 1.34 -0.77 -6.38
CA GLU A 151 1.91 -0.74 -5.03
C GLU A 151 0.87 -0.35 -3.96
N ASN A 152 -0.35 0.02 -4.37
CA ASN A 152 -1.34 0.68 -3.50
C ASN A 152 -0.73 1.85 -2.70
N ALA A 153 0.04 2.69 -3.38
CA ALA A 153 0.88 3.71 -2.75
C ALA A 153 0.07 4.63 -1.83
N GLY A 154 0.66 4.93 -0.68
CA GLY A 154 0.20 5.95 0.26
C GLY A 154 0.99 7.25 0.14
N GLY A 155 1.12 7.92 1.27
CA GLY A 155 1.85 9.17 1.46
C GLY A 155 1.46 9.82 2.79
N PRO A 156 2.01 10.99 3.13
CA PRO A 156 1.71 11.70 4.37
C PRO A 156 0.22 11.97 4.57
N HIS A 157 -0.51 12.21 3.48
CA HIS A 157 -1.92 12.59 3.53
C HIS A 157 -2.90 11.40 3.58
N ALA A 158 -2.38 10.16 3.62
CA ALA A 158 -3.19 8.95 3.65
C ALA A 158 -4.07 8.84 4.91
N LEU A 159 -3.65 9.44 6.03
CA LEU A 159 -4.41 9.48 7.27
C LEU A 159 -5.84 10.00 7.06
N LYS A 160 -5.97 11.16 6.41
CA LYS A 160 -7.26 11.82 6.20
C LYS A 160 -7.94 11.38 4.90
N TYR A 161 -7.16 11.19 3.84
CA TYR A 161 -7.71 11.00 2.49
C TYR A 161 -7.69 9.56 1.99
N GLY A 162 -6.93 8.67 2.62
CA GLY A 162 -6.75 7.29 2.20
C GLY A 162 -5.59 7.09 1.23
N VAL A 163 -5.36 5.83 0.87
CA VAL A 163 -4.30 5.40 -0.06
C VAL A 163 -4.82 5.31 -1.49
N THR A 164 -3.98 4.92 -2.45
CA THR A 164 -4.36 4.82 -3.87
C THR A 164 -5.66 4.03 -4.10
N TYR A 165 -5.89 2.94 -3.36
CA TYR A 165 -7.15 2.18 -3.39
C TYR A 165 -8.41 3.05 -3.28
N ASN A 166 -8.39 4.08 -2.43
CA ASN A 166 -9.54 4.98 -2.20
C ASN A 166 -9.83 5.93 -3.36
N HIS A 167 -8.91 6.04 -4.32
CA HIS A 167 -8.97 7.04 -5.39
C HIS A 167 -9.01 6.43 -6.80
N VAL A 168 -9.07 5.11 -6.93
CA VAL A 168 -9.21 4.43 -8.22
C VAL A 168 -10.65 4.01 -8.43
N LEU A 169 -11.30 4.56 -9.46
CA LEU A 169 -12.70 4.27 -9.79
C LEU A 169 -12.82 3.10 -10.78
N SER A 170 -11.92 3.05 -11.76
CA SER A 170 -11.84 1.94 -12.70
C SER A 170 -10.47 1.88 -13.38
N VAL A 171 -10.13 0.72 -13.91
CA VAL A 171 -8.90 0.51 -14.69
C VAL A 171 -9.13 -0.40 -15.89
N ASN A 172 -8.42 -0.12 -16.99
CA ASN A 172 -8.33 -1.02 -18.15
C ASN A 172 -7.07 -1.87 -18.02
N VAL A 173 -7.26 -3.18 -18.05
CA VAL A 173 -6.21 -4.18 -17.82
C VAL A 173 -6.08 -5.08 -19.03
N VAL A 174 -4.84 -5.38 -19.39
CA VAL A 174 -4.47 -6.46 -20.31
C VAL A 174 -4.05 -7.67 -19.47
N LEU A 175 -4.76 -8.78 -19.63
CA LEU A 175 -4.46 -10.04 -18.95
C LEU A 175 -3.31 -10.79 -19.65
N PRO A 176 -2.70 -11.81 -19.01
CA PRO A 176 -1.59 -12.57 -19.58
C PRO A 176 -1.88 -13.24 -20.93
N ASP A 177 -3.13 -13.57 -21.24
CA ASP A 177 -3.53 -14.13 -22.54
C ASP A 177 -3.72 -13.05 -23.64
N GLY A 178 -3.52 -11.77 -23.30
CA GLY A 178 -3.72 -10.62 -24.16
C GLY A 178 -5.18 -10.16 -24.26
N SER A 179 -6.12 -10.79 -23.55
CA SER A 179 -7.47 -10.27 -23.43
C SER A 179 -7.50 -8.98 -22.62
N THR A 180 -8.52 -8.15 -22.86
CA THR A 180 -8.68 -6.87 -22.17
C THR A 180 -9.94 -6.87 -21.33
N VAL A 181 -9.85 -6.32 -20.12
CA VAL A 181 -10.95 -6.23 -19.17
C VAL A 181 -10.91 -4.88 -18.44
N THR A 182 -12.08 -4.34 -18.15
CA THR A 182 -12.22 -3.16 -17.29
C THR A 182 -12.72 -3.63 -15.93
N PHE A 183 -12.00 -3.27 -14.87
CA PHE A 183 -12.46 -3.43 -13.50
C PHE A 183 -12.91 -2.09 -12.95
N SER A 184 -14.01 -2.07 -12.20
CA SER A 184 -14.55 -0.86 -11.58
C SER A 184 -14.89 -1.09 -10.11
N ALA A 185 -14.78 -0.04 -9.30
CA ALA A 185 -15.26 -0.04 -7.92
C ALA A 185 -16.77 -0.33 -7.83
N ASP A 186 -17.50 0.03 -8.89
CA ASP A 186 -18.95 -0.14 -9.05
C ASP A 186 -19.34 -1.53 -9.62
N ASP A 187 -18.37 -2.39 -9.96
CA ASP A 187 -18.68 -3.73 -10.46
C ASP A 187 -19.51 -4.53 -9.44
N GLU A 188 -20.54 -5.23 -9.92
CA GLU A 188 -21.32 -6.15 -9.11
C GLU A 188 -20.49 -7.40 -8.75
N GLY A 189 -20.68 -7.90 -7.53
CA GLY A 189 -19.97 -9.07 -7.04
C GLY A 189 -18.63 -8.75 -6.36
N PRO A 190 -17.75 -9.75 -6.24
CA PRO A 190 -16.47 -9.62 -5.54
C PRO A 190 -15.63 -8.43 -6.03
N ASP A 191 -14.92 -7.75 -5.13
CA ASP A 191 -14.09 -6.60 -5.48
C ASP A 191 -12.75 -7.02 -6.13
N LEU A 192 -12.78 -7.33 -7.42
CA LEU A 192 -11.57 -7.68 -8.19
C LEU A 192 -10.66 -6.47 -8.45
N LEU A 193 -11.21 -5.24 -8.51
CA LEU A 193 -10.40 -4.03 -8.59
C LEU A 193 -9.48 -3.93 -7.36
N GLY A 194 -10.00 -4.21 -6.18
CA GLY A 194 -9.26 -4.17 -4.94
C GLY A 194 -8.17 -5.24 -4.83
N VAL A 195 -8.40 -6.42 -5.40
CA VAL A 195 -7.38 -7.47 -5.47
C VAL A 195 -6.24 -7.09 -6.44
N LEU A 196 -6.56 -6.37 -7.51
CA LEU A 196 -5.57 -5.91 -8.49
C LEU A 196 -4.69 -4.77 -7.96
N ILE A 197 -5.26 -3.87 -7.15
CA ILE A 197 -4.53 -2.79 -6.48
C ILE A 197 -3.59 -3.40 -5.42
N GLY A 198 -2.30 -3.05 -5.44
CA GLY A 198 -1.30 -3.69 -4.58
C GLY A 198 -0.77 -5.04 -5.12
N SER A 199 -1.11 -5.42 -6.35
CA SER A 199 -0.67 -6.71 -6.92
C SER A 199 0.75 -6.73 -7.50
N GLU A 200 1.49 -5.63 -7.40
CA GLU A 200 2.86 -5.46 -7.93
C GLU A 200 2.99 -5.87 -9.42
N GLY A 201 1.91 -5.70 -10.19
CA GLY A 201 1.86 -6.01 -11.61
C GLY A 201 1.85 -7.52 -11.91
N THR A 202 1.58 -8.38 -10.92
CA THR A 202 1.55 -9.84 -11.09
C THR A 202 0.22 -10.37 -11.65
N LEU A 203 -0.86 -9.59 -11.62
CA LEU A 203 -2.20 -10.03 -12.03
C LEU A 203 -2.65 -9.48 -13.40
N GLY A 204 -1.99 -8.45 -13.92
CA GLY A 204 -2.27 -7.91 -15.24
C GLY A 204 -1.49 -6.62 -15.51
N ILE A 205 -1.50 -6.17 -16.76
CA ILE A 205 -0.91 -4.88 -17.15
C ILE A 205 -1.99 -3.82 -17.19
N ILE A 206 -1.91 -2.85 -16.29
CA ILE A 206 -2.83 -1.71 -16.27
C ILE A 206 -2.37 -0.69 -17.32
N THR A 207 -3.25 -0.31 -18.23
CA THR A 207 -2.94 0.59 -19.36
C THR A 207 -3.59 1.97 -19.22
N GLU A 208 -4.73 2.04 -18.54
CA GLU A 208 -5.49 3.26 -18.31
C GLU A 208 -6.22 3.17 -16.97
N ALA A 209 -6.35 4.30 -16.28
CA ALA A 209 -7.10 4.42 -15.03
C ALA A 209 -8.05 5.63 -15.08
N THR A 210 -9.22 5.47 -14.47
CA THR A 210 -10.07 6.60 -14.07
C THR A 210 -9.92 6.79 -12.57
N VAL A 211 -9.47 7.97 -12.17
CA VAL A 211 -9.19 8.32 -10.78
C VAL A 211 -10.17 9.36 -10.26
N ALA A 212 -10.52 9.25 -8.98
CA ALA A 212 -11.27 10.26 -8.25
C ALA A 212 -10.35 11.40 -7.83
N LEU A 213 -10.83 12.62 -8.00
CA LEU A 213 -10.14 13.85 -7.65
C LEU A 213 -10.79 14.47 -6.41
N ARG A 214 -9.99 15.18 -5.62
CA ARG A 214 -10.48 16.00 -4.51
C ARG A 214 -10.21 17.47 -4.76
N PRO A 215 -11.00 18.38 -4.16
CA PRO A 215 -10.59 19.77 -4.05
C PRO A 215 -9.26 19.90 -3.30
N ILE A 216 -8.43 20.83 -3.73
CA ILE A 216 -7.32 21.34 -2.91
C ILE A 216 -7.95 22.07 -1.73
N ALA A 217 -7.46 21.83 -0.51
CA ALA A 217 -7.97 22.51 0.67
C ALA A 217 -7.73 24.03 0.57
N ASP A 218 -8.70 24.83 1.02
CA ASP A 218 -8.59 26.29 0.98
C ASP A 218 -7.42 26.79 1.84
N VAL A 219 -7.19 26.11 2.97
CA VAL A 219 -6.16 26.45 3.95
C VAL A 219 -5.47 25.18 4.44
N THR A 220 -4.15 25.24 4.59
CA THR A 220 -3.33 24.23 5.27
C THR A 220 -2.37 24.91 6.22
N HIS A 221 -2.42 24.55 7.51
CA HIS A 221 -1.47 25.00 8.53
C HIS A 221 -0.64 23.83 9.05
N SER A 222 0.63 24.12 9.32
CA SER A 222 1.60 23.13 9.80
C SER A 222 2.10 23.47 11.19
N LEU A 223 2.22 22.44 12.02
CA LEU A 223 2.75 22.51 13.36
C LEU A 223 3.85 21.47 13.54
N MET A 224 4.81 21.75 14.42
CA MET A 224 5.83 20.80 14.86
C MET A 224 5.81 20.73 16.38
N GLY A 225 5.80 19.51 16.93
CA GLY A 225 6.15 19.25 18.32
C GLY A 225 7.49 18.53 18.41
N ALA A 226 8.38 18.97 19.30
CA ALA A 226 9.58 18.23 19.68
C ALA A 226 9.41 17.60 21.06
N PHE A 227 9.89 16.37 21.24
CA PHE A 227 9.65 15.59 22.45
C PHE A 227 10.95 15.03 23.04
N ALA A 228 10.97 14.89 24.37
CA ALA A 228 12.10 14.31 25.09
C ALA A 228 12.10 12.78 25.05
N SER A 229 10.98 12.16 24.65
CA SER A 229 10.88 10.71 24.45
C SER A 229 9.86 10.34 23.35
N ALA A 230 10.08 9.21 22.69
CA ALA A 230 9.14 8.63 21.73
C ALA A 230 7.74 8.36 22.33
N ARG A 231 7.66 7.96 23.60
CA ARG A 231 6.38 7.73 24.29
C ARG A 231 5.54 9.00 24.37
N GLU A 232 6.14 10.13 24.73
CA GLU A 232 5.45 11.43 24.81
C GLU A 232 4.94 11.90 23.45
N ALA A 233 5.72 11.69 22.39
CA ALA A 233 5.31 12.01 21.02
C ALA A 233 4.09 11.17 20.61
N ALA A 234 4.14 9.85 20.80
CA ALA A 234 3.03 8.95 20.48
C ALA A 234 1.77 9.24 21.31
N ASP A 235 1.91 9.50 22.61
CA ASP A 235 0.78 9.90 23.48
C ASP A 235 0.15 11.21 23.03
N THR A 236 0.95 12.13 22.49
CA THR A 236 0.46 13.39 21.94
C THR A 236 -0.34 13.17 20.65
N ILE A 237 0.13 12.29 19.75
CA ILE A 237 -0.61 11.91 18.53
C ILE A 237 -1.97 11.30 18.91
N ALA A 238 -1.98 10.33 19.82
CA ALA A 238 -3.21 9.71 20.30
C ALA A 238 -4.15 10.73 20.96
N ALA A 239 -3.60 11.67 21.74
CA ALA A 239 -4.38 12.74 22.36
C ALA A 239 -4.99 13.70 21.32
N VAL A 240 -4.28 14.03 20.24
CA VAL A 240 -4.83 14.84 19.13
C VAL A 240 -6.01 14.11 18.49
N ILE A 241 -5.83 12.84 18.13
CA ILE A 241 -6.89 12.04 17.49
C ILE A 241 -8.12 11.91 18.41
N ALA A 242 -7.91 11.72 19.71
CA ALA A 242 -8.99 11.61 20.69
C ALA A 242 -9.87 12.87 20.83
N THR A 243 -9.42 14.01 20.31
CA THR A 243 -10.24 15.24 20.27
C THR A 243 -11.28 15.25 19.13
N GLY A 244 -11.26 14.26 18.24
CA GLY A 244 -12.08 14.26 17.02
C GLY A 244 -11.43 14.99 15.84
N VAL A 245 -10.29 15.65 16.05
CA VAL A 245 -9.48 16.20 14.96
C VAL A 245 -8.83 15.06 14.19
N VAL A 246 -9.03 15.04 12.87
CA VAL A 246 -8.31 14.16 11.94
C VAL A 246 -7.32 15.04 11.17
N PRO A 247 -6.04 15.08 11.58
CA PRO A 247 -5.03 15.83 10.84
C PRO A 247 -4.92 15.33 9.41
N ALA A 248 -4.55 16.23 8.50
CA ALA A 248 -4.27 15.91 7.11
C ALA A 248 -3.04 15.00 7.01
N ALA A 249 -2.01 15.26 7.81
CA ALA A 249 -0.81 14.44 7.93
C ALA A 249 -0.28 14.45 9.38
N VAL A 250 0.36 13.35 9.78
CA VAL A 250 1.10 13.22 11.05
C VAL A 250 2.36 12.42 10.79
N GLU A 251 3.49 13.10 10.68
CA GLU A 251 4.79 12.50 10.35
C GLU A 251 5.72 12.47 11.56
N TRP A 252 6.56 11.44 11.59
CA TRP A 252 7.54 11.20 12.64
C TRP A 252 8.97 11.28 12.12
N LEU A 253 9.87 11.87 12.91
CA LEU A 253 11.31 11.67 12.78
C LEU A 253 11.93 11.43 14.15
N ASP A 254 12.78 10.41 14.27
CA ASP A 254 13.55 10.16 15.48
C ASP A 254 14.87 10.94 15.53
N ARG A 255 15.54 10.91 16.67
CA ARG A 255 16.82 11.58 16.90
C ARG A 255 17.88 11.27 15.84
N ALA A 256 17.99 10.01 15.42
CA ALA A 256 18.98 9.60 14.43
C ALA A 256 18.65 10.18 13.04
N GLY A 257 17.37 10.21 12.66
CA GLY A 257 16.87 10.87 11.46
C GLY A 257 17.11 12.38 11.48
N ILE A 258 16.80 13.06 12.60
CA ILE A 258 17.04 14.49 12.79
C ILE A 258 18.54 14.82 12.61
N ALA A 259 19.41 14.09 13.32
CA ALA A 259 20.86 14.31 13.25
C ALA A 259 21.44 13.94 11.87
N GLY A 260 20.88 12.94 11.19
CA GLY A 260 21.27 12.54 9.85
C GLY A 260 20.95 13.62 8.82
N LEU A 261 19.72 14.16 8.85
CA LEU A 261 19.30 15.24 7.96
C LEU A 261 20.13 16.51 8.14
N GLN A 262 20.46 16.87 9.38
CA GLN A 262 21.23 18.09 9.69
C GLN A 262 22.63 18.11 9.02
N GLN A 263 23.18 16.94 8.65
CA GLN A 263 24.47 16.86 7.96
C GLN A 263 24.43 17.40 6.52
N PHE A 264 23.25 17.40 5.88
CA PHE A 264 23.05 17.80 4.49
C PHE A 264 22.24 19.08 4.35
N TYR A 265 21.31 19.30 5.28
CA TYR A 265 20.33 20.36 5.23
C TYR A 265 20.25 21.06 6.58
N ASP A 266 20.25 22.41 6.58
CA ASP A 266 19.94 23.15 7.80
C ASP A 266 18.42 23.14 8.01
N THR A 267 17.93 22.08 8.64
CA THR A 267 16.49 21.85 8.85
C THR A 267 15.92 22.73 9.97
N GLY A 268 16.79 23.24 10.85
CA GLY A 268 16.39 23.96 12.06
C GLY A 268 15.74 23.08 13.13
N TYR A 269 15.62 21.76 12.94
CA TYR A 269 15.06 20.86 13.94
C TYR A 269 15.93 20.81 15.22
N PRO A 270 15.33 20.69 16.41
CA PRO A 270 16.08 20.60 17.67
C PRO A 270 16.87 19.28 17.74
N LEU A 271 18.21 19.38 17.82
CA LEU A 271 19.11 18.21 17.84
C LEU A 271 19.12 17.46 19.18
N ASP A 272 18.58 18.05 20.24
CA ASP A 272 18.43 17.45 21.56
C ASP A 272 17.09 16.72 21.74
N ALA A 273 16.17 16.84 20.79
CA ALA A 273 14.93 16.07 20.78
C ALA A 273 15.19 14.57 20.59
N ASP A 274 14.35 13.75 21.22
CA ASP A 274 14.31 12.31 20.95
C ASP A 274 13.50 12.01 19.69
N SER A 275 12.43 12.77 19.48
CA SER A 275 11.59 12.73 18.27
C SER A 275 10.96 14.09 17.99
N ILE A 276 10.62 14.31 16.73
CA ILE A 276 9.71 15.37 16.31
C ILE A 276 8.48 14.77 15.63
N VAL A 277 7.35 15.45 15.78
CA VAL A 277 6.11 15.16 15.04
C VAL A 277 5.74 16.40 14.23
N LEU A 278 5.56 16.23 12.93
CA LEU A 278 5.01 17.25 12.03
C LEU A 278 3.53 16.95 11.81
N ILE A 279 2.68 17.97 11.94
CA ILE A 279 1.23 17.84 11.81
C ILE A 279 0.73 18.89 10.83
N ASP A 280 0.00 18.45 9.81
CA ASP A 280 -0.79 19.33 8.96
C ASP A 280 -2.26 19.23 9.34
N VAL A 281 -2.93 20.39 9.44
CA VAL A 281 -4.39 20.50 9.49
C VAL A 281 -4.84 21.28 8.26
N ASP A 282 -5.84 20.76 7.56
CA ASP A 282 -6.34 21.36 6.33
C ASP A 282 -7.88 21.35 6.25
N GLY A 283 -8.43 22.26 5.45
CA GLY A 283 -9.87 22.40 5.27
C GLY A 283 -10.27 23.84 4.95
N THR A 284 -11.47 24.21 5.37
CA THR A 284 -11.90 25.61 5.36
C THR A 284 -11.15 26.42 6.41
N ALA A 285 -11.08 27.74 6.24
CA ALA A 285 -10.42 28.61 7.21
C ALA A 285 -10.95 28.45 8.65
N ALA A 286 -12.26 28.23 8.82
CA ALA A 286 -12.87 28.05 10.13
C ALA A 286 -12.56 26.68 10.75
N GLU A 287 -12.47 25.62 9.93
CA GLU A 287 -12.04 24.30 10.41
C GLU A 287 -10.58 24.33 10.84
N VAL A 288 -9.71 24.92 10.02
CA VAL A 288 -8.27 25.02 10.32
C VAL A 288 -8.02 25.89 11.55
N GLU A 289 -8.69 27.03 11.71
CA GLU A 289 -8.56 27.87 12.92
C GLU A 289 -8.90 27.08 14.19
N ARG A 290 -9.98 26.30 14.15
CA ARG A 290 -10.40 25.43 15.26
C ARG A 290 -9.40 24.29 15.48
N ASP A 291 -9.05 23.54 14.44
CA ASP A 291 -8.18 22.36 14.52
C ASP A 291 -6.77 22.74 14.98
N GLN A 292 -6.20 23.81 14.43
CA GLN A 292 -4.90 24.34 14.83
C GLN A 292 -4.88 24.65 16.33
N ALA A 293 -5.88 25.38 16.84
CA ALA A 293 -5.92 25.76 18.25
C ALA A 293 -6.01 24.53 19.18
N ILE A 294 -6.72 23.47 18.74
CA ILE A 294 -6.80 22.21 19.47
C ILE A 294 -5.45 21.50 19.45
N VAL A 295 -4.84 21.34 18.28
CA VAL A 295 -3.56 20.64 18.10
C VAL A 295 -2.44 21.35 18.85
N GLU A 296 -2.32 22.67 18.72
CA GLU A 296 -1.31 23.48 19.42
C GLU A 296 -1.41 23.32 20.94
N ARG A 297 -2.63 23.36 21.49
CA ARG A 297 -2.87 23.13 22.91
C ARG A 297 -2.42 21.74 23.35
N VAL A 298 -2.77 20.70 22.59
CA VAL A 298 -2.40 19.30 22.91
C VAL A 298 -0.90 19.09 22.81
N LEU A 299 -0.24 19.65 21.79
CA LEU A 299 1.22 19.65 21.66
C LEU A 299 1.88 20.29 22.91
N GLY A 300 1.36 21.44 23.36
CA GLY A 300 1.87 22.17 24.52
C GLY A 300 1.76 21.44 25.87
N GLU A 301 1.04 20.32 25.95
CA GLU A 301 0.95 19.51 27.17
C GLU A 301 2.23 18.69 27.43
N ARG A 302 2.96 18.29 26.37
CA ARG A 302 4.08 17.34 26.45
C ARG A 302 5.32 17.75 25.67
N ALA A 303 5.19 18.55 24.60
CA ALA A 303 6.31 18.94 23.76
C ALA A 303 7.27 19.89 24.51
N THR A 304 8.57 19.70 24.31
CA THR A 304 9.62 20.61 24.80
C THR A 304 9.70 21.88 23.97
N GLU A 305 9.28 21.80 22.71
CA GLU A 305 9.17 22.91 21.78
C GLU A 305 7.95 22.70 20.87
N VAL A 306 7.15 23.75 20.67
CA VAL A 306 6.07 23.79 19.67
C VAL A 306 6.39 24.90 18.68
N ARG A 307 6.35 24.59 17.39
CA ARG A 307 6.44 25.59 16.31
C ARG A 307 5.17 25.56 15.48
N VAL A 308 4.68 26.74 15.14
CA VAL A 308 3.51 26.93 14.28
C VAL A 308 3.97 27.74 13.08
N ALA A 309 3.69 27.27 11.87
CA ALA A 309 3.99 28.03 10.66
C ALA A 309 3.03 29.22 10.52
N GLU A 310 3.58 30.42 10.33
CA GLU A 310 2.78 31.65 10.13
C GLU A 310 2.41 31.86 8.65
N ASP A 311 3.19 31.30 7.73
CA ASP A 311 2.98 31.38 6.29
C ASP A 311 3.48 30.13 5.52
N ASP A 312 3.28 30.13 4.20
CA ASP A 312 3.70 29.03 3.32
C ASP A 312 5.22 28.78 3.32
N LYS A 313 6.02 29.82 3.59
CA LYS A 313 7.49 29.70 3.64
C LYS A 313 7.90 28.99 4.92
N ASP A 314 7.29 29.33 6.05
CA ASP A 314 7.50 28.62 7.31
C ASP A 314 7.04 27.17 7.22
N ARG A 315 5.88 26.92 6.59
CA ARG A 315 5.39 25.56 6.31
C ARG A 315 6.42 24.77 5.49
N ALA A 316 6.88 25.34 4.38
CA ALA A 316 7.89 24.70 3.54
C ALA A 316 9.18 24.41 4.32
N ALA A 317 9.60 25.30 5.22
CA ALA A 317 10.78 25.09 6.07
C ALA A 317 10.58 23.94 7.07
N LEU A 318 9.42 23.86 7.73
CA LEU A 318 9.11 22.75 8.65
C LEU A 318 9.11 21.39 7.95
N TRP A 319 8.62 21.31 6.71
CA TRP A 319 8.53 20.06 5.95
C TRP A 319 9.79 19.72 5.15
N TYR A 320 10.71 20.68 4.97
CA TYR A 320 11.87 20.53 4.08
C TYR A 320 12.71 19.30 4.42
N GLY A 321 13.01 19.08 5.71
CA GLY A 321 13.79 17.93 6.17
C GLY A 321 13.10 16.61 5.86
N ARG A 322 11.83 16.45 6.26
CA ARG A 322 11.05 15.22 6.04
C ARG A 322 10.93 14.82 4.56
N LEU A 323 10.66 15.79 3.68
CA LEU A 323 10.50 15.54 2.24
C LEU A 323 11.82 15.28 1.53
N ASN A 324 12.96 15.76 2.07
CA ASN A 324 14.30 15.51 1.51
C ASN A 324 15.02 14.32 2.17
N ALA A 325 14.39 13.59 3.10
CA ALA A 325 14.99 12.45 3.75
C ALA A 325 15.51 11.40 2.76
N PRO A 326 14.75 10.94 1.73
CA PRO A 326 15.28 10.01 0.72
C PRO A 326 16.54 10.53 0.00
N ASN A 327 16.58 11.81 -0.33
CA ASN A 327 17.75 12.42 -0.96
C ASN A 327 18.97 12.40 -0.04
N SER A 328 18.79 12.62 1.26
CA SER A 328 19.88 12.53 2.24
C SER A 328 20.43 11.11 2.37
N VAL A 329 19.58 10.07 2.26
CA VAL A 329 20.01 8.67 2.28
C VAL A 329 20.99 8.41 1.13
N VAL A 330 20.61 8.78 -0.09
CA VAL A 330 21.44 8.62 -1.30
C VAL A 330 22.74 9.44 -1.20
N GLN A 331 22.65 10.69 -0.75
CA GLN A 331 23.81 11.58 -0.61
C GLN A 331 24.79 11.16 0.50
N SER A 332 24.35 10.32 1.45
CA SER A 332 25.19 9.87 2.57
C SER A 332 26.45 9.11 2.14
N GLY A 333 26.44 8.50 0.95
CA GLY A 333 27.51 7.63 0.44
C GLY A 333 27.66 6.31 1.19
N LYS A 334 26.88 6.09 2.26
CA LYS A 334 26.92 4.89 3.11
C LYS A 334 26.22 3.70 2.45
N GLY A 335 26.42 2.51 3.01
CA GLY A 335 25.51 1.40 2.77
C GLY A 335 24.21 1.69 3.50
N PHE A 336 23.08 1.40 2.89
CA PHE A 336 21.77 1.61 3.51
C PHE A 336 20.77 0.53 3.09
N PHE A 337 19.74 0.38 3.91
CA PHE A 337 18.55 -0.42 3.64
C PHE A 337 17.34 0.29 4.22
N ILE A 338 16.27 0.43 3.44
CA ILE A 338 15.04 1.11 3.84
C ILE A 338 14.02 0.03 4.19
N GLY A 339 13.81 -0.20 5.48
CA GLY A 339 12.73 -1.05 5.96
C GLY A 339 11.37 -0.35 5.87
N ASP A 340 10.30 -1.13 5.97
CA ASP A 340 8.92 -0.67 5.99
C ASP A 340 8.11 -1.68 6.81
N VAL A 341 7.54 -1.21 7.92
CA VAL A 341 6.67 -1.99 8.81
C VAL A 341 5.55 -1.10 9.31
N THR A 342 4.36 -1.68 9.48
CA THR A 342 3.22 -0.97 10.09
C THR A 342 2.76 -1.70 11.33
N VAL A 343 2.51 -0.96 12.41
CA VAL A 343 1.95 -1.46 13.66
C VAL A 343 0.66 -0.69 13.98
N PRO A 344 -0.23 -1.21 14.86
CA PRO A 344 -1.30 -0.39 15.41
C PRO A 344 -0.74 0.92 16.00
N ARG A 345 -1.44 2.04 15.81
CA ARG A 345 -0.93 3.39 16.14
C ARG A 345 -0.51 3.53 17.60
N ASP A 346 -1.22 2.87 18.50
CA ASP A 346 -0.95 2.83 19.93
C ASP A 346 0.31 2.02 20.30
N ARG A 347 0.89 1.27 19.35
CA ARG A 347 2.11 0.45 19.50
C ARG A 347 3.37 1.04 18.86
N ILE A 348 3.27 2.22 18.22
CA ILE A 348 4.44 2.95 17.66
C ILE A 348 5.60 3.09 18.67
N PRO A 349 5.39 3.49 19.94
CA PRO A 349 6.50 3.67 20.86
C PRO A 349 7.21 2.36 21.23
N GLU A 350 6.48 1.26 21.41
CA GLU A 350 7.07 -0.07 21.60
C GLU A 350 7.88 -0.50 20.37
N MET A 351 7.39 -0.21 19.16
CA MET A 351 8.10 -0.50 17.93
C MET A 351 9.39 0.34 17.81
N GLN A 352 9.34 1.63 18.13
CA GLN A 352 10.51 2.50 18.15
C GLN A 352 11.56 2.01 19.17
N GLU A 353 11.13 1.64 20.38
CA GLU A 353 12.03 1.08 21.40
C GLU A 353 12.68 -0.22 20.93
N ALA A 354 11.93 -1.10 20.27
CA ALA A 354 12.43 -2.33 19.68
C ALA A 354 13.50 -2.04 18.62
N ILE A 355 13.23 -1.14 17.66
CA ILE A 355 14.17 -0.75 16.60
C ILE A 355 15.48 -0.22 17.19
N GLN A 356 15.40 0.69 18.17
CA GLN A 356 16.61 1.28 18.78
C GLN A 356 17.39 0.24 19.59
N SER A 357 16.70 -0.68 20.27
CA SER A 357 17.34 -1.79 20.96
C SER A 357 18.06 -2.74 20.00
N ILE A 358 17.45 -3.05 18.85
CA ILE A 358 18.04 -3.85 17.77
C ILE A 358 19.27 -3.14 17.19
N ALA A 359 19.18 -1.84 16.91
CA ALA A 359 20.30 -1.03 16.44
C ALA A 359 21.49 -1.09 17.41
N ALA A 360 21.25 -1.02 18.72
CA ALA A 360 22.29 -1.11 19.74
C ALA A 360 22.93 -2.51 19.78
N ARG A 361 22.13 -3.59 19.66
CA ARG A 361 22.63 -4.98 19.65
C ARG A 361 23.57 -5.25 18.47
N HIS A 362 23.29 -4.67 17.31
CA HIS A 362 24.03 -4.89 16.06
C HIS A 362 25.03 -3.77 15.74
N SER A 363 25.48 -3.03 16.76
CA SER A 363 26.38 -1.87 16.60
C SER A 363 27.83 -2.20 16.22
N ASP A 364 28.18 -3.49 16.12
CA ASP A 364 29.44 -3.99 15.56
C ASP A 364 29.42 -4.12 14.02
N GLY A 365 28.23 -4.28 13.43
CA GLY A 365 28.00 -4.31 11.98
C GLY A 365 27.34 -3.05 11.42
N LEU A 366 26.52 -2.36 12.21
CA LEU A 366 25.70 -1.22 11.79
C LEU A 366 26.22 0.11 12.34
N LEU A 367 25.97 1.20 11.62
CA LEU A 367 26.29 2.56 12.07
C LEU A 367 25.18 3.12 12.97
N PHE A 368 23.94 3.05 12.50
CA PHE A 368 22.71 3.43 13.22
C PHE A 368 21.48 3.04 12.39
N ILE A 369 20.30 3.10 13.00
CA ILE A 369 19.01 3.01 12.33
C ILE A 369 18.26 4.32 12.57
N ALA A 370 17.87 5.01 11.51
CA ALA A 370 17.07 6.22 11.56
C ALA A 370 15.63 5.89 11.21
N VAL A 371 14.67 6.40 11.98
CA VAL A 371 13.25 6.13 11.77
C VAL A 371 12.54 7.42 11.39
N CYS A 372 11.95 7.41 10.20
CA CYS A 372 10.86 8.31 9.84
C CYS A 372 9.58 7.49 9.60
N GLY A 373 8.43 8.13 9.53
CA GLY A 373 7.21 7.38 9.25
C GLY A 373 5.95 8.22 9.22
N HIS A 374 4.90 7.61 8.68
CA HIS A 374 3.54 8.09 8.70
C HIS A 374 2.89 7.64 10.02
N ALA A 375 3.28 8.29 11.13
CA ALA A 375 2.79 7.95 12.46
C ALA A 375 1.27 8.09 12.60
N GLY A 376 0.66 8.92 11.75
CA GLY A 376 -0.78 8.98 11.57
C GLY A 376 -1.42 7.64 11.27
N ASP A 377 -0.74 6.71 10.59
CA ASP A 377 -1.26 5.39 10.20
C ASP A 377 -0.51 4.21 10.83
N GLY A 378 0.45 4.49 11.72
CA GLY A 378 1.25 3.45 12.37
C GLY A 378 2.40 2.89 11.51
N ASP A 379 2.69 3.53 10.39
CA ASP A 379 3.64 3.10 9.37
C ASP A 379 5.01 3.76 9.60
N LEU A 380 6.06 2.93 9.71
CA LEU A 380 7.41 3.31 10.09
C LEU A 380 8.43 2.78 9.07
N HIS A 381 9.40 3.63 8.72
CA HIS A 381 10.46 3.34 7.78
C HIS A 381 11.84 3.31 8.48
N PRO A 382 12.20 2.22 9.18
CA PRO A 382 13.52 2.07 9.76
C PRO A 382 14.57 1.97 8.64
N THR A 383 15.35 3.04 8.48
CA THR A 383 16.46 3.09 7.53
C THR A 383 17.76 2.74 8.23
N THR A 384 18.27 1.55 7.94
CA THR A 384 19.52 1.03 8.51
C THR A 384 20.72 1.52 7.70
N PHE A 385 21.72 2.09 8.37
CA PHE A 385 22.97 2.54 7.74
C PHE A 385 24.15 1.68 8.21
N TYR A 386 25.05 1.37 7.29
CA TYR A 386 26.25 0.58 7.55
C TYR A 386 27.46 1.05 6.73
N ASP A 387 28.65 0.67 7.17
CA ASP A 387 29.88 0.84 6.40
C ASP A 387 30.02 -0.31 5.39
N LYS A 388 30.14 0.01 4.10
CA LYS A 388 30.26 -0.97 3.01
C LYS A 388 31.50 -1.84 3.12
N GLU A 389 32.54 -1.35 3.80
CA GLU A 389 33.79 -2.07 4.02
C GLU A 389 33.79 -2.92 5.29
N ASN A 390 32.75 -2.81 6.14
CA ASN A 390 32.65 -3.61 7.35
C ASN A 390 32.23 -5.05 6.99
N PRO A 391 33.06 -6.07 7.28
CA PRO A 391 32.75 -7.46 6.93
C PRO A 391 31.55 -8.05 7.71
N LEU A 392 31.12 -7.42 8.81
CA LEU A 392 29.96 -7.83 9.59
C LEU A 392 28.65 -7.18 9.12
N ALA A 393 28.72 -6.15 8.26
CA ALA A 393 27.57 -5.32 7.91
C ALA A 393 26.41 -6.13 7.31
N ALA A 394 26.70 -7.03 6.37
CA ALA A 394 25.66 -7.81 5.70
C ALA A 394 24.89 -8.73 6.69
N SER A 395 25.61 -9.47 7.54
CA SER A 395 24.98 -10.36 8.52
C SER A 395 24.23 -9.59 9.60
N ALA A 396 24.76 -8.44 10.04
CA ALA A 396 24.10 -7.60 11.03
C ALA A 396 22.84 -6.94 10.47
N LEU A 397 22.88 -6.50 9.20
CA LEU A 397 21.72 -5.94 8.51
C LEU A 397 20.61 -6.98 8.36
N GLU A 398 20.93 -8.18 7.89
CA GLU A 398 19.97 -9.28 7.74
C GLU A 398 19.33 -9.63 9.09
N ALA A 399 20.15 -9.80 10.14
CA ALA A 399 19.65 -10.11 11.47
C ALA A 399 18.77 -8.98 12.05
N ALA A 400 19.20 -7.72 11.90
CA ALA A 400 18.43 -6.57 12.36
C ALA A 400 17.09 -6.43 11.62
N ASN A 401 17.07 -6.61 10.30
CA ASN A 401 15.82 -6.55 9.52
C ASN A 401 14.85 -7.64 9.96
N ASN A 402 15.34 -8.88 10.14
CA ASN A 402 14.52 -10.00 10.61
C ASN A 402 13.92 -9.70 12.00
N GLU A 403 14.72 -9.19 12.94
CA GLU A 403 14.27 -8.84 14.29
C GLU A 403 13.26 -7.68 14.29
N ILE A 404 13.42 -6.70 13.40
CA ILE A 404 12.48 -5.58 13.23
C ILE A 404 11.13 -6.10 12.73
N ILE A 405 11.14 -6.96 11.72
CA ILE A 405 9.91 -7.55 11.18
C ILE A 405 9.21 -8.45 12.22
N ASP A 406 9.97 -9.26 12.95
CA ASP A 406 9.44 -10.09 14.03
C ASP A 406 8.80 -9.22 15.13
N ALA A 407 9.45 -8.13 15.53
CA ALA A 407 8.88 -7.19 16.48
C ALA A 407 7.58 -6.55 15.97
N ALA A 408 7.51 -6.14 14.70
CA ALA A 408 6.28 -5.59 14.13
C ALA A 408 5.12 -6.60 14.18
N LEU A 409 5.38 -7.86 13.81
CA LEU A 409 4.38 -8.94 13.85
C LEU A 409 3.92 -9.25 15.29
N ASP A 410 4.84 -9.31 16.25
CA ASP A 410 4.54 -9.52 17.67
C ASP A 410 3.67 -8.40 18.27
N LEU A 411 3.77 -7.19 17.72
CA LEU A 411 2.95 -6.03 18.08
C LEU A 411 1.58 -6.00 17.39
N GLY A 412 1.24 -7.02 16.58
CA GLY A 412 0.00 -7.09 15.81
C GLY A 412 0.04 -6.30 14.50
N GLY A 413 1.25 -5.99 14.02
CA GLY A 413 1.51 -5.27 12.78
C GLY A 413 1.56 -6.14 11.52
N THR A 414 2.10 -5.57 10.46
CA THR A 414 2.34 -6.23 9.17
C THR A 414 3.76 -5.94 8.67
N ILE A 415 4.22 -6.77 7.73
CA ILE A 415 5.59 -6.74 7.20
C ILE A 415 5.84 -5.58 6.23
N THR A 416 4.78 -4.87 5.77
CA THR A 416 4.89 -3.71 4.87
C THR A 416 3.61 -2.88 4.91
N GLY A 417 3.75 -1.56 5.07
CA GLY A 417 2.67 -0.59 4.99
C GLY A 417 2.40 -0.09 3.57
N GLU A 418 3.45 0.17 2.78
CA GLU A 418 3.32 0.84 1.48
C GLU A 418 4.34 0.46 0.40
N HIS A 419 5.46 -0.18 0.71
CA HIS A 419 6.50 -0.51 -0.27
C HIS A 419 6.27 -1.82 -1.03
N GLY A 420 5.32 -2.65 -0.59
CA GLY A 420 5.07 -3.97 -1.16
C GLY A 420 6.02 -5.04 -0.63
N VAL A 421 5.76 -6.27 -1.09
CA VAL A 421 6.53 -7.46 -0.74
C VAL A 421 7.74 -7.60 -1.64
N GLY A 422 7.58 -7.40 -2.95
CA GLY A 422 8.63 -7.55 -3.95
C GLY A 422 9.39 -8.88 -3.82
N THR A 423 10.70 -8.85 -4.01
CA THR A 423 11.58 -9.97 -3.66
C THR A 423 12.02 -9.94 -2.20
N GLU A 424 12.08 -8.74 -1.60
CA GLU A 424 12.71 -8.52 -0.30
C GLU A 424 11.94 -9.22 0.83
N LYS A 425 10.60 -9.13 0.83
CA LYS A 425 9.80 -9.61 1.95
C LYS A 425 9.21 -11.00 1.78
N ILE A 426 9.50 -11.68 0.67
CA ILE A 426 9.06 -13.07 0.44
C ILE A 426 9.40 -13.99 1.63
N PRO A 427 10.60 -13.92 2.25
CA PRO A 427 10.94 -14.79 3.38
C PRO A 427 10.06 -14.58 4.62
N PHE A 428 9.37 -13.45 4.74
CA PHE A 428 8.51 -13.11 5.88
C PHE A 428 7.02 -13.37 5.63
N MET A 429 6.64 -13.68 4.38
CA MET A 429 5.25 -13.98 4.03
C MET A 429 4.70 -15.15 4.86
N THR A 430 5.51 -16.17 5.13
CA THR A 430 5.11 -17.33 5.96
C THR A 430 5.13 -17.05 7.47
N LYS A 431 5.69 -15.90 7.89
CA LYS A 431 5.55 -15.40 9.27
C LYS A 431 4.24 -14.62 9.43
N ARG A 432 3.84 -13.88 8.39
CA ARG A 432 2.62 -13.06 8.39
C ARG A 432 1.36 -13.86 8.06
N PHE A 433 1.46 -14.85 7.19
CA PHE A 433 0.34 -15.62 6.65
C PHE A 433 0.48 -17.11 6.93
N THR A 434 -0.64 -17.75 7.20
CA THR A 434 -0.74 -19.21 7.30
C THR A 434 -0.63 -19.87 5.91
N SER A 435 -0.39 -21.19 5.87
CA SER A 435 -0.36 -21.94 4.61
C SER A 435 -1.69 -21.86 3.84
N VAL A 436 -2.82 -21.74 4.56
CA VAL A 436 -4.16 -21.55 3.98
C VAL A 436 -4.25 -20.21 3.26
N GLU A 437 -3.80 -19.14 3.91
CA GLU A 437 -3.84 -17.78 3.36
C GLU A 437 -2.91 -17.64 2.15
N ILE A 438 -1.70 -18.21 2.22
CA ILE A 438 -0.78 -18.26 1.08
C ILE A 438 -1.39 -19.06 -0.08
N ALA A 439 -2.03 -20.21 0.18
CA ALA A 439 -2.68 -21.01 -0.86
C ALA A 439 -3.82 -20.26 -1.55
N ALA A 440 -4.62 -19.49 -0.80
CA ALA A 440 -5.67 -18.64 -1.35
C ALA A 440 -5.08 -17.54 -2.25
N GLN A 441 -4.05 -16.82 -1.79
CA GLN A 441 -3.34 -15.83 -2.60
C GLN A 441 -2.73 -16.45 -3.87
N ARG A 442 -2.15 -17.64 -3.77
CA ARG A 442 -1.62 -18.38 -4.92
C ARG A 442 -2.72 -18.78 -5.90
N SER A 443 -3.91 -19.12 -5.41
CA SER A 443 -5.09 -19.39 -6.25
C SER A 443 -5.58 -18.15 -7.00
N ILE A 444 -5.47 -16.95 -6.41
CA ILE A 444 -5.68 -15.68 -7.11
C ILE A 444 -4.67 -15.55 -8.25
N LYS A 445 -3.36 -15.65 -7.95
CA LYS A 445 -2.30 -15.57 -8.99
C LYS A 445 -2.53 -16.56 -10.13
N LYS A 446 -2.85 -17.82 -9.82
CA LYS A 446 -3.12 -18.86 -10.83
C LYS A 446 -4.38 -18.60 -11.66
N ALA A 447 -5.37 -17.89 -11.12
CA ALA A 447 -6.58 -17.55 -11.86
C ALA A 447 -6.32 -16.46 -12.91
N PHE A 448 -5.49 -15.46 -12.59
CA PHE A 448 -5.11 -14.38 -13.51
C PHE A 448 -3.97 -14.79 -14.46
N ASP A 449 -2.95 -15.47 -13.94
CA ASP A 449 -1.74 -15.89 -14.67
C ASP A 449 -1.43 -17.38 -14.45
N PRO A 450 -2.16 -18.29 -15.11
CA PRO A 450 -1.96 -19.73 -14.97
C PRO A 450 -0.56 -20.22 -15.35
N ALA A 451 0.12 -19.51 -16.26
CA ALA A 451 1.44 -19.87 -16.75
C ALA A 451 2.59 -19.29 -15.88
N GLY A 452 2.28 -18.35 -14.98
CA GLY A 452 3.27 -17.71 -14.11
C GLY A 452 4.28 -16.87 -14.88
N LEU A 453 3.88 -16.24 -15.99
CA LEU A 453 4.77 -15.46 -16.86
C LEU A 453 4.84 -13.98 -16.47
N LEU A 454 3.86 -13.47 -15.73
CA LEU A 454 3.76 -12.05 -15.42
C LEU A 454 4.40 -11.73 -14.05
N ASN A 455 5.44 -10.90 -14.11
CA ASN A 455 6.33 -10.50 -13.01
C ASN A 455 6.73 -11.66 -12.08
N PRO A 456 7.39 -12.72 -12.59
CA PRO A 456 7.63 -13.93 -11.80
C PRO A 456 8.74 -13.75 -10.75
N GLY A 457 8.56 -14.41 -9.61
CA GLY A 457 9.57 -14.47 -8.54
C GLY A 457 9.47 -13.33 -7.53
N ILE A 458 8.36 -12.60 -7.51
CA ILE A 458 8.03 -11.60 -6.48
C ILE A 458 6.76 -12.01 -5.71
N MET A 459 6.50 -11.34 -4.58
CA MET A 459 5.33 -11.47 -3.70
C MET A 459 5.12 -12.81 -2.99
N LEU A 460 5.00 -13.91 -3.74
CA LEU A 460 4.61 -15.20 -3.17
C LEU A 460 5.84 -16.07 -2.87
N PRO A 461 5.90 -16.73 -1.70
CA PRO A 461 6.94 -17.70 -1.42
C PRO A 461 6.79 -18.96 -2.27
N ASP A 462 7.83 -19.81 -2.22
CA ASP A 462 7.79 -21.16 -2.77
C ASP A 462 6.61 -21.96 -2.17
N VAL A 463 6.12 -22.94 -2.94
CA VAL A 463 4.99 -23.76 -2.52
C VAL A 463 5.38 -24.62 -1.32
N SER A 464 4.56 -24.61 -0.28
CA SER A 464 4.70 -25.50 0.88
C SER A 464 3.83 -26.75 0.75
N ASP A 465 4.30 -27.89 1.25
CA ASP A 465 3.53 -29.14 1.35
C ASP A 465 2.34 -29.02 2.33
N GLU A 466 2.31 -27.96 3.15
CA GLU A 466 1.22 -27.64 4.09
C GLU A 466 0.09 -26.80 3.47
N GLU A 467 0.24 -26.35 2.21
CA GLU A 467 -0.82 -25.63 1.49
C GLU A 467 -2.01 -26.57 1.20
N PRO A 468 -3.24 -26.23 1.63
CA PRO A 468 -4.41 -27.06 1.34
C PRO A 468 -4.84 -26.95 -0.13
N ASP A 469 -5.70 -27.87 -0.57
CA ASP A 469 -6.36 -27.76 -1.87
C ASP A 469 -7.36 -26.59 -1.87
N THR A 470 -7.04 -25.55 -2.64
CA THR A 470 -7.87 -24.36 -2.83
C THR A 470 -8.47 -24.29 -4.25
N ALA A 471 -8.59 -25.43 -4.95
CA ALA A 471 -9.07 -25.46 -6.33
C ALA A 471 -10.47 -24.84 -6.52
N ILE A 472 -11.38 -25.04 -5.56
CA ILE A 472 -12.72 -24.45 -5.58
C ILE A 472 -12.64 -22.92 -5.42
N PHE A 473 -11.79 -22.43 -4.51
CA PHE A 473 -11.55 -21.00 -4.34
C PHE A 473 -11.00 -20.39 -5.64
N GLY A 474 -9.98 -21.02 -6.24
CA GLY A 474 -9.43 -20.58 -7.52
C GLY A 474 -10.43 -20.64 -8.68
N ALA A 475 -11.39 -21.58 -8.66
CA ALA A 475 -12.48 -21.61 -9.63
C ALA A 475 -13.43 -20.42 -9.45
N ALA A 476 -13.80 -20.08 -8.21
CA ALA A 476 -14.61 -18.90 -7.91
C ALA A 476 -13.91 -17.59 -8.35
N VAL A 477 -12.59 -17.48 -8.18
CA VAL A 477 -11.82 -16.33 -8.70
C VAL A 477 -11.90 -16.26 -10.23
N ARG A 478 -11.73 -17.39 -10.93
CA ARG A 478 -11.85 -17.43 -12.41
C ARG A 478 -13.25 -17.06 -12.87
N ASP A 479 -14.29 -17.59 -12.22
CA ASP A 479 -15.68 -17.29 -12.56
C ASP A 479 -16.01 -15.81 -12.31
N ALA A 480 -15.45 -15.20 -11.26
CA ALA A 480 -15.56 -13.76 -11.04
C ALA A 480 -14.85 -12.98 -12.17
N LEU A 481 -13.62 -13.38 -12.53
CA LEU A 481 -12.81 -12.75 -13.59
C LEU A 481 -13.52 -12.78 -14.96
N THR A 482 -14.17 -13.89 -15.29
CA THR A 482 -14.93 -14.05 -16.54
C THR A 482 -16.38 -13.56 -16.45
N ARG A 483 -16.77 -12.96 -15.31
CA ARG A 483 -18.14 -12.49 -15.04
C ARG A 483 -19.21 -13.59 -15.20
N SER A 484 -18.84 -14.83 -14.90
CA SER A 484 -19.70 -16.02 -14.94
C SER A 484 -20.04 -16.58 -13.56
N ILE A 485 -19.65 -15.90 -12.49
CA ILE A 485 -19.92 -16.31 -11.12
C ILE A 485 -21.42 -16.47 -10.87
N THR A 486 -21.79 -17.61 -10.28
CA THR A 486 -23.17 -17.91 -9.86
C THR A 486 -23.23 -18.01 -8.36
N PHE A 487 -24.10 -17.22 -7.73
CA PHE A 487 -24.29 -17.24 -6.28
C PHE A 487 -25.32 -18.30 -5.88
N ASP A 488 -24.94 -19.20 -4.96
CA ASP A 488 -25.89 -20.12 -4.34
C ASP A 488 -26.74 -19.35 -3.30
N PRO A 489 -28.07 -19.27 -3.47
CA PRO A 489 -28.93 -18.58 -2.51
C PRO A 489 -28.94 -19.22 -1.11
N ASN A 490 -28.42 -20.45 -0.96
CA ASN A 490 -28.31 -21.15 0.33
C ASN A 490 -26.90 -21.11 0.91
N ALA A 491 -25.94 -20.43 0.27
CA ALA A 491 -24.60 -20.28 0.82
C ALA A 491 -24.65 -19.53 2.16
N ALA A 492 -23.94 -20.05 3.16
CA ALA A 492 -23.77 -19.34 4.41
C ALA A 492 -22.96 -18.06 4.19
N LEU A 493 -23.50 -16.93 4.64
CA LEU A 493 -22.81 -15.63 4.58
C LEU A 493 -21.97 -15.38 5.84
N THR A 494 -22.44 -15.90 6.97
CA THR A 494 -21.80 -15.80 8.28
C THR A 494 -21.62 -17.17 8.92
N VAL A 495 -20.74 -17.25 9.91
CA VAL A 495 -20.47 -18.46 10.68
C VAL A 495 -20.03 -18.12 12.10
N GLY A 496 -20.38 -18.99 13.05
CA GLY A 496 -19.84 -18.95 14.42
C GLY A 496 -20.74 -18.26 15.45
N ASP A 497 -21.89 -17.69 15.04
CA ASP A 497 -22.83 -16.97 15.92
C ASP A 497 -22.13 -15.85 16.71
N ASN A 498 -21.07 -15.26 16.15
CA ASN A 498 -20.23 -14.29 16.83
C ASN A 498 -20.88 -12.90 16.81
N THR A 499 -21.16 -12.36 18.00
CA THR A 499 -21.74 -11.02 18.19
C THR A 499 -20.84 -10.10 19.03
N ASP A 500 -19.58 -10.46 19.24
CA ASP A 500 -18.66 -9.69 20.07
C ASP A 500 -18.29 -8.36 19.38
N VAL A 501 -18.15 -7.29 20.17
CA VAL A 501 -17.78 -5.96 19.67
C VAL A 501 -16.67 -5.40 20.54
N THR A 502 -15.55 -5.01 19.91
CA THR A 502 -14.41 -4.38 20.57
C THR A 502 -14.00 -3.13 19.78
N ILE A 503 -13.88 -2.00 20.49
CA ILE A 503 -13.41 -0.73 19.93
C ILE A 503 -12.01 -0.44 20.49
N ASN A 504 -11.04 -0.19 19.61
CA ASN A 504 -9.74 0.36 19.96
C ASN A 504 -9.66 1.83 19.53
N LEU A 505 -9.78 2.75 20.48
CA LEU A 505 -9.66 4.20 20.22
C LEU A 505 -8.22 4.65 19.96
N GLY A 506 -7.22 3.93 20.48
CA GLY A 506 -5.81 4.23 20.26
C GLY A 506 -5.38 3.96 18.82
N ASN A 507 -5.97 2.94 18.20
CA ASN A 507 -5.75 2.62 16.80
C ASN A 507 -6.83 3.21 15.85
N LEU A 508 -8.02 3.54 16.37
CA LEU A 508 -9.25 3.82 15.62
C LEU A 508 -9.73 2.62 14.78
N SER A 509 -9.73 1.44 15.39
CA SER A 509 -10.28 0.20 14.81
C SER A 509 -11.48 -0.31 15.60
N LEU A 510 -12.33 -1.05 14.89
CA LEU A 510 -13.47 -1.80 15.40
C LEU A 510 -13.30 -3.26 14.97
N VAL A 511 -13.36 -4.18 15.93
CA VAL A 511 -13.50 -5.62 15.68
C VAL A 511 -14.93 -6.02 16.05
N VAL A 512 -15.65 -6.62 15.12
CA VAL A 512 -17.07 -6.97 15.29
C VAL A 512 -17.37 -8.35 14.74
N GLY A 513 -18.08 -9.17 15.51
CA GLY A 513 -18.59 -10.46 15.07
C GLY A 513 -19.60 -10.32 13.93
N ALA A 514 -19.49 -11.19 12.93
CA ALA A 514 -20.26 -11.08 11.69
C ALA A 514 -21.78 -11.21 11.91
N ASP A 515 -22.24 -11.87 12.98
CA ASP A 515 -23.66 -12.03 13.32
C ASP A 515 -24.23 -10.89 14.17
N THR A 516 -23.41 -9.88 14.50
CA THR A 516 -23.90 -8.65 15.15
C THR A 516 -24.88 -7.93 14.23
N THR A 517 -26.02 -7.48 14.75
CA THR A 517 -26.98 -6.69 13.94
C THR A 517 -26.51 -5.25 13.77
N ILE A 518 -26.87 -4.61 12.65
CA ILE A 518 -26.58 -3.19 12.40
C ILE A 518 -27.07 -2.30 13.56
N GLU A 519 -28.27 -2.57 14.09
CA GLU A 519 -28.82 -1.80 15.22
C GLU A 519 -27.98 -1.96 16.49
N ALA A 520 -27.59 -3.19 16.84
CA ALA A 520 -26.78 -3.45 18.02
C ALA A 520 -25.41 -2.78 17.92
N LEU A 521 -24.78 -2.84 16.73
CA LEU A 521 -23.51 -2.17 16.51
C LEU A 521 -23.63 -0.64 16.60
N ASN A 522 -24.63 -0.03 15.95
CA ASN A 522 -24.83 1.42 16.01
C ASN A 522 -25.02 1.92 17.44
N ARG A 523 -25.76 1.18 18.27
CA ARG A 523 -25.90 1.50 19.71
C ARG A 523 -24.54 1.51 20.42
N HIS A 524 -23.70 0.51 20.16
CA HIS A 524 -22.37 0.43 20.74
C HIS A 524 -21.45 1.56 20.28
N LEU A 525 -21.49 1.90 18.98
CA LEU A 525 -20.74 3.03 18.42
C LEU A 525 -21.17 4.37 19.05
N ASP A 526 -22.48 4.56 19.24
CA ASP A 526 -23.04 5.75 19.88
C ASP A 526 -22.61 5.89 21.34
N GLU A 527 -22.63 4.80 22.12
CA GLU A 527 -22.18 4.76 23.52
C GLU A 527 -20.70 5.15 23.68
N HIS A 528 -19.88 4.86 22.65
CA HIS A 528 -18.44 5.16 22.64
C HIS A 528 -18.09 6.46 21.90
N GLY A 529 -19.08 7.19 21.38
CA GLY A 529 -18.84 8.45 20.68
C GLY A 529 -18.08 8.31 19.36
N VAL A 530 -18.24 7.18 18.65
CA VAL A 530 -17.54 6.89 17.39
C VAL A 530 -18.51 6.59 16.24
N THR A 531 -18.00 6.61 15.01
CA THR A 531 -18.74 6.24 13.79
C THR A 531 -17.92 5.26 12.96
N CYS A 532 -18.60 4.37 12.23
CA CYS A 532 -17.99 3.48 11.25
C CYS A 532 -18.57 3.76 9.86
N PRO A 533 -17.80 4.26 8.88
CA PRO A 533 -18.32 4.60 7.56
C PRO A 533 -18.83 3.39 6.74
N ALA A 534 -18.47 2.16 7.14
CA ALA A 534 -19.03 0.95 6.56
C ALA A 534 -20.48 0.67 6.96
N VAL A 535 -20.93 1.23 8.08
CA VAL A 535 -22.17 0.82 8.76
C VAL A 535 -23.22 1.91 8.55
N PRO A 536 -24.34 1.61 7.88
CA PRO A 536 -25.40 2.59 7.71
C PRO A 536 -26.08 2.90 9.05
N THR A 537 -26.49 4.16 9.25
CA THR A 537 -27.14 4.61 10.49
C THR A 537 -28.56 4.05 10.67
N ALA A 538 -29.19 3.59 9.58
CA ALA A 538 -30.50 2.98 9.57
C ALA A 538 -30.60 2.00 8.39
N GLY A 539 -31.43 0.96 8.50
CA GLY A 539 -31.57 -0.03 7.44
C GLY A 539 -32.44 -1.22 7.82
N PRO A 540 -32.64 -2.19 6.91
CA PRO A 540 -33.30 -3.45 7.23
C PRO A 540 -32.51 -4.22 8.31
N GLU A 541 -33.19 -5.11 9.04
CA GLU A 541 -32.54 -6.04 9.97
C GLU A 541 -31.61 -6.97 9.18
N ARG A 542 -30.32 -6.62 9.16
CA ARG A 542 -29.21 -7.42 8.63
C ARG A 542 -28.11 -7.51 9.68
N THR A 543 -27.36 -8.59 9.64
CA THR A 543 -26.08 -8.67 10.35
C THR A 543 -24.98 -7.90 9.62
N ILE A 544 -23.85 -7.61 10.28
CA ILE A 544 -22.71 -6.95 9.64
C ILE A 544 -22.11 -7.83 8.55
N GLY A 545 -22.08 -9.15 8.74
CA GLY A 545 -21.62 -10.09 7.72
C GLY A 545 -22.53 -10.13 6.49
N GLU A 546 -23.85 -10.12 6.69
CA GLU A 546 -24.82 -10.00 5.59
C GLU A 546 -24.65 -8.68 4.83
N LEU A 547 -24.43 -7.58 5.54
CA LEU A 547 -24.14 -6.27 4.94
C LEU A 547 -22.90 -6.36 4.02
N VAL A 548 -21.77 -6.86 4.51
CA VAL A 548 -20.53 -6.99 3.70
C VAL A 548 -20.74 -7.92 2.51
N ALA A 549 -21.36 -9.08 2.72
CA ALA A 549 -21.53 -10.09 1.69
C ALA A 549 -22.55 -9.69 0.59
N THR A 550 -23.41 -8.70 0.83
CA THR A 550 -24.50 -8.30 -0.09
C THR A 550 -24.51 -6.83 -0.50
N ALA A 551 -23.59 -6.01 0.01
CA ALA A 551 -23.56 -4.57 -0.22
C ALA A 551 -23.55 -4.17 -1.70
N THR A 552 -24.20 -3.04 -2.01
CA THR A 552 -24.20 -2.42 -3.35
C THR A 552 -24.17 -0.90 -3.21
N GLY A 553 -23.83 -0.19 -4.29
CA GLY A 553 -23.82 1.28 -4.31
C GLY A 553 -23.01 1.89 -3.16
N THR A 554 -23.60 2.86 -2.44
CA THR A 554 -22.94 3.57 -1.34
C THR A 554 -22.57 2.69 -0.14
N GLU A 555 -23.33 1.61 0.12
CA GLU A 555 -22.95 0.65 1.17
C GLU A 555 -21.63 -0.05 0.81
N ARG A 556 -21.50 -0.45 -0.46
CA ARG A 556 -20.28 -1.08 -0.97
C ARG A 556 -19.11 -0.12 -0.89
N GLU A 557 -19.29 1.13 -1.29
CA GLU A 557 -18.24 2.16 -1.19
C GLU A 557 -17.75 2.36 0.25
N GLY A 558 -18.68 2.50 1.22
CA GLY A 558 -18.34 2.63 2.63
C GLY A 558 -17.54 1.42 3.15
N ILE A 559 -17.97 0.21 2.82
CA ILE A 559 -17.29 -1.04 3.22
C ILE A 559 -15.91 -1.15 2.57
N ARG A 560 -15.81 -0.90 1.25
CA ARG A 560 -14.54 -0.90 0.52
C ARG A 560 -13.52 -0.02 1.24
N HIS A 561 -13.87 1.22 1.55
CA HIS A 561 -12.93 2.16 2.13
C HIS A 561 -12.61 1.90 3.60
N ALA A 562 -13.42 1.14 4.32
CA ALA A 562 -13.32 0.99 5.77
C ALA A 562 -12.84 -0.39 6.24
N LEU A 563 -13.04 -1.44 5.45
CA LEU A 563 -12.67 -2.81 5.83
C LEU A 563 -11.14 -2.97 5.86
N LEU A 564 -10.61 -3.30 7.05
CA LEU A 564 -9.19 -3.54 7.31
C LEU A 564 -8.85 -5.03 7.29
N GLY A 565 -9.77 -5.87 7.75
CA GLY A 565 -9.58 -7.32 7.79
C GLY A 565 -10.84 -8.13 8.14
N ALA A 566 -10.72 -9.45 8.09
CA ALA A 566 -11.77 -10.40 8.47
C ALA A 566 -11.19 -11.75 8.88
N ASP A 567 -11.82 -12.42 9.83
CA ASP A 567 -11.68 -13.86 10.05
C ASP A 567 -12.80 -14.56 9.27
N VAL A 568 -12.44 -15.59 8.50
CA VAL A 568 -13.34 -16.24 7.54
C VAL A 568 -13.18 -17.76 7.56
N THR A 569 -14.20 -18.47 7.12
CA THR A 569 -14.01 -19.81 6.55
C THR A 569 -13.81 -19.66 5.04
N ILE A 570 -12.86 -20.40 4.46
CA ILE A 570 -12.76 -20.49 2.99
C ILE A 570 -13.84 -21.44 2.45
N ILE A 571 -14.04 -21.44 1.13
CA ILE A 571 -15.19 -22.11 0.45
C ILE A 571 -15.36 -23.62 0.73
N ASP A 572 -14.38 -24.32 1.33
CA ASP A 572 -14.58 -25.69 1.82
C ASP A 572 -15.50 -25.77 3.06
N GLY A 573 -15.84 -24.62 3.65
CA GLY A 573 -16.74 -24.46 4.80
C GLY A 573 -16.14 -24.90 6.14
N GLN A 574 -14.88 -25.33 6.17
CA GLN A 574 -14.23 -25.90 7.36
C GLN A 574 -12.91 -25.24 7.72
N THR A 575 -12.15 -24.79 6.72
CA THR A 575 -10.82 -24.24 6.93
C THR A 575 -10.93 -22.75 7.24
N ARG A 576 -10.34 -22.34 8.37
CA ARG A 576 -10.31 -20.95 8.83
C ARG A 576 -9.10 -20.21 8.25
N ALA A 577 -9.28 -18.93 7.96
CA ALA A 577 -8.23 -18.02 7.52
C ALA A 577 -8.48 -16.62 8.08
N ARG A 578 -7.41 -15.82 8.19
CA ARG A 578 -7.48 -14.38 8.47
C ARG A 578 -6.98 -13.60 7.26
N VAL A 579 -7.77 -12.65 6.80
CA VAL A 579 -7.43 -11.77 5.68
C VAL A 579 -7.34 -10.33 6.19
N GLY A 580 -6.18 -9.69 6.06
CA GLY A 580 -5.92 -8.36 6.64
C GLY A 580 -5.65 -8.39 8.15
N ALA A 581 -5.68 -7.22 8.78
CA ALA A 581 -5.40 -7.01 10.20
C ALA A 581 -6.02 -5.69 10.70
N GLU A 582 -5.72 -5.27 11.93
CA GLU A 582 -6.11 -3.96 12.47
C GLU A 582 -5.18 -2.82 12.01
N THR A 583 -4.12 -3.12 11.25
CA THR A 583 -3.23 -2.11 10.69
C THR A 583 -3.96 -1.22 9.68
N MET A 584 -3.72 0.09 9.74
CA MET A 584 -4.39 1.07 8.87
C MET A 584 -3.83 1.07 7.44
N LYS A 585 -2.56 0.71 7.31
CA LYS A 585 -1.90 0.39 6.04
C LYS A 585 -1.42 -1.07 6.08
N ASP A 586 -1.67 -1.78 4.99
CA ASP A 586 -1.19 -3.15 4.79
C ASP A 586 -1.18 -3.43 3.29
N VAL A 587 0.01 -3.66 2.74
CA VAL A 587 0.21 -4.07 1.33
C VAL A 587 0.93 -5.42 1.25
N ALA A 588 0.91 -6.20 2.34
CA ALA A 588 1.48 -7.53 2.35
C ALA A 588 0.61 -8.49 1.53
N GLY A 589 1.11 -8.93 0.37
CA GLY A 589 0.41 -9.89 -0.48
C GLY A 589 -0.83 -9.30 -1.16
N TYR A 590 -1.70 -10.16 -1.69
CA TYR A 590 -2.95 -9.70 -2.32
C TYR A 590 -3.99 -9.32 -1.27
N ASP A 591 -4.74 -8.24 -1.54
CA ASP A 591 -5.84 -7.77 -0.68
C ASP A 591 -7.07 -8.71 -0.72
N THR A 592 -6.92 -9.90 -0.14
CA THR A 592 -7.85 -11.04 -0.29
C THR A 592 -9.21 -10.79 0.36
N LYS A 593 -9.28 -9.91 1.39
CA LYS A 593 -10.54 -9.52 2.03
C LYS A 593 -11.52 -8.87 1.05
N ARG A 594 -11.03 -8.28 -0.05
CA ARG A 594 -11.86 -7.68 -1.11
C ARG A 594 -12.75 -8.70 -1.81
N LEU A 595 -12.31 -9.95 -1.88
CA LEU A 595 -13.12 -11.04 -2.46
C LEU A 595 -14.37 -11.35 -1.65
N TYR A 596 -14.49 -10.92 -0.39
CA TYR A 596 -15.68 -11.16 0.42
C TYR A 596 -16.74 -10.05 0.31
N ILE A 597 -16.41 -8.91 -0.31
CA ILE A 597 -17.33 -7.79 -0.49
C ILE A 597 -18.31 -8.12 -1.63
N SER A 598 -19.61 -8.09 -1.34
CA SER A 598 -20.68 -8.40 -2.30
C SER A 598 -20.60 -9.80 -2.93
N ALA A 599 -19.88 -10.73 -2.28
CA ALA A 599 -19.56 -12.04 -2.83
C ALA A 599 -20.58 -13.13 -2.50
N ARG A 600 -21.56 -12.85 -1.62
CA ARG A 600 -22.68 -13.74 -1.30
C ARG A 600 -22.25 -15.19 -1.02
N GLY A 601 -21.20 -15.35 -0.20
CA GLY A 601 -20.69 -16.66 0.21
C GLY A 601 -19.79 -17.38 -0.81
N ALA A 602 -19.51 -16.79 -1.98
CA ALA A 602 -18.74 -17.44 -3.04
C ALA A 602 -17.28 -17.77 -2.69
N PHE A 603 -16.74 -17.23 -1.59
CA PHE A 603 -15.41 -17.54 -1.09
C PHE A 603 -15.43 -18.12 0.33
N GLY A 604 -16.61 -18.49 0.83
CA GLY A 604 -16.86 -18.93 2.19
C GLY A 604 -17.57 -17.86 3.04
N ALA A 605 -17.58 -18.04 4.37
CA ALA A 605 -18.42 -17.28 5.29
C ALA A 605 -17.58 -16.39 6.23
N LEU A 606 -18.16 -15.26 6.65
CA LEU A 606 -17.56 -14.27 7.55
C LEU A 606 -17.81 -14.66 9.03
N GLU A 607 -16.78 -14.63 9.88
CA GLU A 607 -16.88 -14.87 11.33
C GLU A 607 -16.67 -13.56 12.12
N THR A 608 -15.63 -12.82 11.78
CA THR A 608 -15.29 -11.53 12.40
C THR A 608 -14.88 -10.54 11.33
N LEU A 609 -15.22 -9.27 11.50
CA LEU A 609 -14.87 -8.18 10.61
C LEU A 609 -14.14 -7.08 11.37
N ILE A 610 -13.19 -6.44 10.68
CA ILE A 610 -12.35 -5.38 11.24
C ILE A 610 -12.52 -4.14 10.37
N PHE A 611 -12.92 -3.03 10.98
CA PHE A 611 -13.15 -1.77 10.30
C PHE A 611 -12.36 -0.62 10.92
N LYS A 612 -12.00 0.37 10.10
CA LYS A 612 -11.59 1.68 10.59
C LYS A 612 -12.81 2.45 11.12
N ILE A 613 -12.61 3.22 12.18
CA ILE A 613 -13.64 4.09 12.78
C ILE A 613 -13.13 5.53 12.91
N SER A 614 -14.02 6.43 13.28
CA SER A 614 -13.70 7.84 13.55
C SER A 614 -14.39 8.30 14.83
N VAL A 615 -13.76 9.21 15.57
CA VAL A 615 -14.36 9.86 16.73
C VAL A 615 -15.36 10.92 16.25
N LYS A 616 -16.51 11.02 16.90
CA LYS A 616 -17.51 12.06 16.61
C LYS A 616 -16.95 13.42 17.03
N ALA A 617 -16.95 14.37 16.10
CA ALA A 617 -16.56 15.76 16.32
C ALA A 617 -17.54 16.52 17.22
#